data_AF-A0A3D5GAU3-F1
#
_entry.id   AF-A0A3D5GAU3-F1
#
_cell.length_a   1.000
_cell.length_b   1.000
_cell.length_c   1.000
_cell.angle_alpha   90.00
_cell.angle_beta   90.00
_cell.angle_gamma   90.00
#
_symmetry.space_group_name_H-M   'P 1'
#
loop_
_entity.id
_entity.type
_entity.pdbx_description
1 polymer ?
#
loop_
_entity_poly.entity_id
_entity_poly.type
_entity_poly.pdbx_seq_one_letter_code
_entity_poly.pdbx_strand_id
1 'polypeptide(L)'
;RLIDLECFLLSGLKAHGTVAPEIAFMIGERSRSVIEYPVGGSGAIVDALVRGLQRWGGVLRLGTPVEQILVKSGTATGVRLQNGEIIHAPIVISNATIWDTYTKLLRPEDVPEADRKIALSTPAIDSFMHLHLGIKAEGIEGLTGHHVVVHDSNVDITVPGNTCMISIPTVWDANLAPPGHHAIHAYTLEPYAGWEYGEFYQEKKRSRAQSLFQALEKIIPDVRSRIVLESIGTPLTHARFLRRYQGTYGPAIAAGTGTFPGPKTAIKGLYRVGDSTMPGIGIPAVAASGILCANTLVNPDLTAQFL
;
A
#
# COMPACT_ATOMS: atom_id res chain seq x y z
N ARG A 1 0.42 -24.79 -2.32
CA ARG A 1 1.01 -24.19 -3.57
C ARG A 1 0.09 -23.14 -4.19
N LEU A 2 -1.02 -23.47 -4.87
CA LEU A 2 -1.91 -22.43 -5.42
C LEU A 2 -2.51 -21.53 -4.33
N ILE A 3 -2.99 -22.13 -3.23
CA ILE A 3 -3.51 -21.37 -2.08
C ILE A 3 -2.42 -20.48 -1.48
N ASP A 4 -1.18 -20.98 -1.33
CA ASP A 4 -0.07 -20.14 -0.84
C ASP A 4 0.22 -18.96 -1.77
N LEU A 5 0.16 -19.17 -3.08
CA LEU A 5 0.34 -18.11 -4.06
C LEU A 5 -0.77 -17.06 -3.95
N GLU A 6 -2.04 -17.47 -3.94
CA GLU A 6 -3.17 -16.55 -3.80
C GLU A 6 -3.12 -15.77 -2.48
N CYS A 7 -2.78 -16.45 -1.37
CA CYS A 7 -2.54 -15.81 -0.08
C CYS A 7 -1.42 -14.77 -0.16
N PHE A 8 -0.29 -15.14 -0.77
CA PHE A 8 0.86 -14.24 -0.90
C PHE A 8 0.54 -13.01 -1.77
N LEU A 9 -0.20 -13.18 -2.85
CA LEU A 9 -0.63 -12.08 -3.72
C LEU A 9 -1.59 -11.12 -3.01
N LEU A 10 -2.37 -11.59 -2.04
CA LEU A 10 -3.33 -10.79 -1.28
C LEU A 10 -2.69 -10.06 -0.10
N SER A 11 -1.99 -10.81 0.75
CA SER A 11 -1.56 -10.38 2.08
C SER A 11 -0.05 -10.25 2.25
N GLY A 12 0.75 -10.70 1.27
CA GLY A 12 2.19 -10.86 1.40
C GLY A 12 2.62 -12.04 2.29
N LEU A 13 1.68 -12.86 2.77
CA LEU A 13 1.93 -14.03 3.62
C LEU A 13 1.47 -15.32 2.93
N LYS A 14 2.10 -16.46 3.28
CA LYS A 14 1.61 -17.78 2.85
C LYS A 14 0.32 -18.16 3.59
N ALA A 15 -0.30 -19.28 3.20
CA ALA A 15 -1.60 -19.70 3.73
C ALA A 15 -1.62 -19.82 5.26
N HIS A 16 -0.57 -20.37 5.86
CA HIS A 16 -0.48 -20.52 7.32
C HIS A 16 -0.40 -19.19 8.10
N GLY A 17 -0.01 -18.09 7.44
CA GLY A 17 0.13 -16.77 8.06
C GLY A 17 -1.02 -15.83 7.73
N THR A 18 -1.80 -16.09 6.69
CA THR A 18 -2.86 -15.18 6.23
C THR A 18 -4.12 -15.29 7.10
N VAL A 19 -4.73 -14.16 7.43
CA VAL A 19 -5.95 -14.09 8.24
C VAL A 19 -7.12 -14.69 7.47
N ALA A 20 -7.71 -15.77 8.00
CA ALA A 20 -8.71 -16.57 7.29
C ALA A 20 -9.93 -15.79 6.75
N PRO A 21 -10.51 -14.81 7.49
CA PRO A 21 -11.55 -13.94 6.95
C PRO A 21 -11.19 -13.21 5.65
N GLU A 22 -9.94 -12.75 5.49
CA GLU A 22 -9.50 -12.04 4.28
C GLU A 22 -9.58 -12.96 3.05
N ILE A 23 -9.14 -14.21 3.20
CA ILE A 23 -9.15 -15.21 2.14
C ILE A 23 -10.55 -15.76 1.88
N ALA A 24 -11.32 -16.00 2.93
CA ALA A 24 -12.69 -16.49 2.81
C ALA A 24 -13.58 -15.50 2.05
N PHE A 25 -13.44 -14.20 2.32
CA PHE A 25 -14.11 -13.16 1.55
C PHE A 25 -13.67 -13.20 0.09
N MET A 26 -12.36 -13.17 -0.21
CA MET A 26 -11.89 -13.13 -1.59
C MET A 26 -12.23 -14.38 -2.41
N ILE A 27 -12.02 -15.59 -1.87
CA ILE A 27 -12.33 -16.84 -2.56
C ILE A 27 -13.84 -17.03 -2.68
N GLY A 28 -14.60 -16.72 -1.62
CA GLY A 28 -16.05 -16.78 -1.62
C GLY A 28 -16.66 -15.84 -2.65
N GLU A 29 -16.24 -14.58 -2.65
CA GLU A 29 -16.74 -13.56 -3.57
C GLU A 29 -16.32 -13.85 -5.02
N ARG A 30 -15.14 -14.42 -5.30
CA ARG A 30 -14.75 -14.81 -6.67
C ARG A 30 -15.73 -15.77 -7.35
N SER A 31 -16.50 -16.54 -6.58
CA SER A 31 -17.53 -17.44 -7.15
C SER A 31 -18.83 -16.71 -7.52
N ARG A 32 -19.01 -15.46 -7.09
CA ARG A 32 -20.25 -14.67 -7.23
C ARG A 32 -20.04 -13.25 -7.78
N SER A 33 -18.80 -12.83 -7.97
CA SER A 33 -18.42 -11.50 -8.41
C SER A 33 -17.46 -11.58 -9.60
N VAL A 34 -17.38 -10.48 -10.34
CA VAL A 34 -16.41 -10.28 -11.41
C VAL A 34 -15.31 -9.33 -10.94
N ILE A 35 -14.13 -9.44 -11.54
CA ILE A 35 -13.06 -8.46 -11.32
C ILE A 35 -13.37 -7.24 -12.18
N GLU A 36 -13.65 -6.10 -11.53
CA GLU A 36 -13.88 -4.82 -12.19
C GLU A 36 -12.63 -3.95 -12.19
N TYR A 37 -12.53 -3.05 -13.17
CA TYR A 37 -11.46 -2.07 -13.29
C TYR A 37 -12.05 -0.65 -13.26
N PRO A 38 -11.59 0.25 -12.37
CA PRO A 38 -12.08 1.62 -12.35
C PRO A 38 -11.61 2.37 -13.61
N VAL A 39 -12.55 2.96 -14.35
CA VAL A 39 -12.22 3.85 -15.48
C VAL A 39 -11.39 5.02 -14.96
N GLY A 40 -10.24 5.30 -15.59
CA GLY A 40 -9.22 6.24 -15.10
C GLY A 40 -8.24 5.64 -14.09
N GLY A 41 -8.33 4.33 -13.82
CA GLY A 41 -7.45 3.59 -12.92
C GLY A 41 -7.65 3.97 -11.44
N SER A 42 -6.66 3.64 -10.62
CA SER A 42 -6.72 3.89 -9.16
C SER A 42 -6.84 5.38 -8.81
N GLY A 43 -6.36 6.27 -9.68
CA GLY A 43 -6.50 7.72 -9.51
C GLY A 43 -7.97 8.17 -9.44
N ALA A 44 -8.85 7.56 -10.22
CA ALA A 44 -10.27 7.91 -10.23
C ALA A 44 -10.96 7.63 -8.87
N ILE A 45 -10.52 6.60 -8.15
CA ILE A 45 -11.00 6.30 -6.78
C ILE A 45 -10.56 7.42 -5.83
N VAL A 46 -9.30 7.85 -5.91
CA VAL A 46 -8.78 8.95 -5.09
C VAL A 46 -9.55 10.25 -5.39
N ASP A 47 -9.74 10.58 -6.66
CA ASP A 47 -10.49 11.77 -7.05
C ASP A 47 -11.93 11.74 -6.54
N ALA A 48 -12.58 10.58 -6.55
CA ALA A 48 -13.92 10.41 -5.98
C ALA A 48 -13.95 10.69 -4.47
N LEU A 49 -12.96 10.18 -3.71
CA LEU A 49 -12.84 10.44 -2.27
C LEU A 49 -12.56 11.92 -1.99
N VAL A 50 -11.71 12.58 -2.79
CA VAL A 50 -11.42 14.01 -2.65
C VAL A 50 -12.66 14.85 -2.93
N ARG A 51 -13.43 14.53 -3.98
CA ARG A 51 -14.73 15.20 -4.24
C ARG A 51 -15.69 15.02 -3.07
N GLY A 52 -15.77 13.82 -2.51
CA GLY A 52 -16.58 13.54 -1.32
C GLY A 52 -16.17 14.39 -0.12
N LEU A 53 -14.86 14.47 0.16
CA LEU A 53 -14.32 15.33 1.22
C LEU A 53 -14.69 16.80 1.03
N GLN A 54 -14.48 17.34 -0.18
CA GLN A 54 -14.74 18.74 -0.51
C GLN A 54 -16.22 19.10 -0.47
N ARG A 55 -17.11 18.18 -0.90
CA ARG A 55 -18.56 18.36 -0.85
C ARG A 55 -19.06 18.69 0.57
N TRP A 56 -18.40 18.14 1.59
CA TRP A 56 -18.72 18.36 3.00
C TRP A 56 -17.84 19.42 3.67
N GLY A 57 -17.17 20.28 2.88
CA GLY A 57 -16.35 21.38 3.39
C GLY A 57 -14.96 20.97 3.89
N GLY A 58 -14.56 19.72 3.68
CA GLY A 58 -13.22 19.24 4.01
C GLY A 58 -12.15 19.84 3.09
N VAL A 59 -10.94 20.03 3.64
CA VAL A 59 -9.81 20.65 2.93
C VAL A 59 -8.68 19.64 2.77
N LEU A 60 -8.18 19.48 1.54
CA LEU A 60 -6.98 18.69 1.24
C LEU A 60 -5.78 19.62 1.10
N ARG A 61 -4.79 19.47 1.98
CA ARG A 61 -3.51 20.22 1.91
C ARG A 61 -2.39 19.31 1.40
N LEU A 62 -2.01 19.47 0.14
CA LEU A 62 -0.87 18.78 -0.45
C LEU A 62 0.45 19.51 -0.13
N GLY A 63 1.59 18.84 -0.30
CA GLY A 63 2.90 19.43 -0.02
C GLY A 63 3.08 19.90 1.43
N THR A 64 2.26 19.39 2.36
CA THR A 64 2.16 19.87 3.74
C THR A 64 2.54 18.76 4.72
N PRO A 65 3.83 18.38 4.81
CA PRO A 65 4.28 17.32 5.71
C PRO A 65 4.04 17.70 7.18
N VAL A 66 3.39 16.80 7.91
CA VAL A 66 3.29 16.86 9.37
C VAL A 66 4.63 16.46 9.97
N GLU A 67 5.15 17.28 10.86
CA GLU A 67 6.36 17.02 11.63
C GLU A 67 6.04 16.29 12.94
N GLN A 68 5.00 16.75 13.66
CA GLN A 68 4.71 16.26 14.99
C GLN A 68 3.20 16.27 15.29
N ILE A 69 2.71 15.24 15.97
CA ILE A 69 1.40 15.24 16.66
C ILE A 69 1.61 15.84 18.04
N LEU A 70 0.86 16.89 18.36
CA LEU A 70 0.98 17.63 19.61
C LEU A 70 0.13 16.99 20.70
N VAL A 71 0.77 16.57 21.81
CA VAL A 71 0.10 15.93 22.94
C VAL A 71 0.32 16.76 24.20
N LYS A 72 -0.75 16.97 24.98
CA LYS A 72 -0.73 17.63 26.29
C LYS A 72 -1.50 16.78 27.29
N SER A 73 -0.83 16.36 28.37
CA SER A 73 -1.43 15.57 29.45
C SER A 73 -2.21 14.36 28.94
N GLY A 74 -1.60 13.59 28.03
CA GLY A 74 -2.21 12.39 27.43
C GLY A 74 -3.34 12.64 26.43
N THR A 75 -3.54 13.90 25.98
CA THR A 75 -4.56 14.28 25.00
C THR A 75 -3.93 14.92 23.77
N ALA A 76 -4.31 14.49 22.56
CA ALA A 76 -3.93 15.13 21.32
C ALA A 76 -4.58 16.52 21.20
N THR A 77 -3.81 17.49 20.73
CA THR A 77 -4.22 18.91 20.67
C THR A 77 -4.04 19.53 19.28
N GLY A 78 -3.58 18.75 18.31
CA GLY A 78 -3.32 19.19 16.95
C GLY A 78 -2.05 18.57 16.36
N VAL A 79 -1.56 19.20 15.30
CA VAL A 79 -0.32 18.83 14.62
C VAL A 79 0.54 20.06 14.34
N ARG A 80 1.86 19.87 14.37
CA ARG A 80 2.85 20.82 13.85
C ARG A 80 3.32 20.35 12.48
N LEU A 81 3.35 21.26 11.53
CA LEU A 81 3.84 21.05 10.17
C LEU A 81 5.35 21.37 10.10
N GLN A 82 6.06 20.84 9.10
CA GLN A 82 7.51 21.08 8.96
C GLN A 82 7.89 22.56 8.74
N ASN A 83 6.95 23.40 8.29
CA ASN A 83 7.15 24.84 8.17
C ASN A 83 6.96 25.60 9.50
N GLY A 84 6.71 24.90 10.61
CA GLY A 84 6.45 25.46 11.94
C GLY A 84 4.99 25.83 12.22
N GLU A 85 4.10 25.79 11.22
CA GLU A 85 2.68 26.06 11.40
C GLU A 85 2.04 25.02 12.35
N ILE A 86 1.17 25.48 13.25
CA ILE A 86 0.42 24.62 14.16
C ILE A 86 -1.05 24.65 13.77
N ILE A 87 -1.61 23.46 13.52
CA ILE A 87 -3.03 23.25 13.30
C ILE A 87 -3.60 22.62 14.57
N HIS A 88 -4.41 23.38 15.30
CA HIS A 88 -5.10 22.88 16.49
C HIS A 88 -6.32 22.04 16.11
N ALA A 89 -6.45 20.88 16.74
CA ALA A 89 -7.60 19.99 16.57
C ALA A 89 -7.82 19.15 17.83
N PRO A 90 -9.08 18.97 18.29
CA PRO A 90 -9.40 18.10 19.42
C PRO A 90 -9.29 16.61 19.05
N ILE A 91 -9.33 16.30 17.75
CA ILE A 91 -9.24 14.96 17.20
C ILE A 91 -8.16 14.96 16.11
N VAL A 92 -7.23 14.01 16.20
CA VAL A 92 -6.21 13.74 15.18
C VAL A 92 -6.38 12.28 14.74
N ILE A 93 -6.50 12.05 13.44
CA ILE A 93 -6.58 10.71 12.86
C ILE A 93 -5.32 10.49 12.03
N SER A 94 -4.43 9.59 12.47
CA SER A 94 -3.21 9.23 11.76
C SER A 94 -3.47 8.11 10.76
N ASN A 95 -3.20 8.37 9.48
CA ASN A 95 -3.09 7.34 8.43
C ASN A 95 -1.61 7.04 8.08
N ALA A 96 -0.66 7.52 8.90
CA ALA A 96 0.74 7.13 8.79
C ALA A 96 0.92 5.70 9.31
N THR A 97 2.00 5.03 8.90
CA THR A 97 2.28 3.67 9.35
C THR A 97 2.37 3.59 10.87
N ILE A 98 2.12 2.41 11.45
CA ILE A 98 2.28 2.22 12.90
C ILE A 98 3.70 2.55 13.37
N TRP A 99 4.72 2.25 12.57
CA TRP A 99 6.10 2.62 12.90
C TRP A 99 6.32 4.13 12.81
N ASP A 100 5.90 4.79 11.72
CA ASP A 100 6.14 6.22 11.53
C ASP A 100 5.38 7.08 12.55
N THR A 101 4.16 6.68 12.93
CA THR A 101 3.39 7.38 13.96
C THR A 101 4.14 7.41 15.29
N TYR A 102 4.73 6.29 15.71
CA TYR A 102 5.39 6.12 17.01
C TYR A 102 6.91 6.41 17.01
N THR A 103 7.52 6.59 15.84
CA THR A 103 8.95 6.95 15.71
C THR A 103 9.19 8.37 15.22
N LYS A 104 8.32 8.92 14.38
CA LYS A 104 8.52 10.22 13.73
C LYS A 104 7.52 11.28 14.21
N LEU A 105 6.26 10.91 14.37
CA LEU A 105 5.19 11.89 14.63
C LEU A 105 4.91 12.10 16.12
N LEU A 106 5.11 11.09 16.95
CA LEU A 106 4.95 11.19 18.40
C LEU A 106 6.31 11.22 19.08
N ARG A 107 6.44 12.04 20.13
CA ARG A 107 7.61 11.99 20.99
C ARG A 107 7.49 10.79 21.93
N PRO A 108 8.60 10.09 22.25
CA PRO A 108 8.55 8.93 23.13
C PRO A 108 7.90 9.21 24.49
N GLU A 109 8.09 10.40 25.05
CA GLU A 109 7.52 10.82 26.35
C GLU A 109 6.01 11.09 26.32
N ASP A 110 5.42 11.26 25.14
CA ASP A 110 3.98 11.53 24.98
C ASP A 110 3.15 10.24 24.91
N VAL A 111 3.79 9.07 24.86
CA VAL A 111 3.17 7.76 24.66
C VAL A 111 3.53 6.83 25.82
N PRO A 112 2.59 6.04 26.36
CA PRO A 112 2.95 4.99 27.30
C PRO A 112 3.96 4.02 26.67
N GLU A 113 5.03 3.70 27.41
CA GLU A 113 6.16 2.93 26.88
C GLU A 113 5.72 1.56 26.34
N ALA A 114 4.76 0.91 27.01
CA ALA A 114 4.20 -0.37 26.59
C ALA A 114 3.53 -0.29 25.20
N ASP A 115 2.70 0.73 24.96
CA ASP A 115 2.04 0.93 23.67
C ASP A 115 3.06 1.19 22.56
N ARG A 116 4.07 2.01 22.85
CA ARG A 116 5.16 2.28 21.91
C ARG A 116 5.94 1.01 21.59
N LYS A 117 6.28 0.20 22.60
CA LYS A 117 7.00 -1.06 22.39
C LYS A 117 6.21 -2.04 21.52
N ILE A 118 4.91 -2.19 21.79
CA ILE A 118 4.02 -3.04 20.99
C ILE A 118 4.00 -2.56 19.55
N ALA A 119 3.77 -1.26 19.32
CA ALA A 119 3.74 -0.67 17.98
C ALA A 119 5.03 -0.94 17.20
N LEU A 120 6.19 -0.72 17.82
CA LEU A 120 7.50 -0.90 17.18
C LEU A 120 7.90 -2.38 16.98
N SER A 121 7.34 -3.29 17.78
CA SER A 121 7.54 -4.74 17.60
C SER A 121 6.68 -5.36 16.49
N THR A 122 5.78 -4.58 15.89
CA THR A 122 4.92 -5.06 14.80
C THR A 122 5.80 -5.57 13.65
N PRO A 123 5.67 -6.84 13.24
CA PRO A 123 6.40 -7.38 12.10
C PRO A 123 6.02 -6.65 10.81
N ALA A 124 6.97 -6.42 9.92
CA ALA A 124 6.73 -5.77 8.63
C ALA A 124 6.88 -6.77 7.48
N ILE A 125 6.05 -6.62 6.45
CA ILE A 125 6.29 -7.25 5.16
C ILE A 125 7.41 -6.47 4.47
N ASP A 126 8.26 -7.16 3.72
CA ASP A 126 9.28 -6.51 2.91
C ASP A 126 8.68 -5.53 1.88
N SER A 127 9.56 -4.76 1.25
CA SER A 127 9.19 -3.82 0.21
C SER A 127 9.13 -4.53 -1.16
N PHE A 128 9.18 -3.75 -2.24
CA PHE A 128 9.13 -4.26 -3.60
C PHE A 128 10.17 -3.60 -4.50
N MET A 129 10.63 -4.36 -5.50
CA MET A 129 11.10 -3.80 -6.75
C MET A 129 9.89 -3.50 -7.63
N HIS A 130 9.91 -2.36 -8.32
CA HIS A 130 8.89 -2.00 -9.30
C HIS A 130 9.54 -1.72 -10.66
N LEU A 131 8.81 -2.04 -11.73
CA LEU A 131 9.14 -1.73 -13.11
C LEU A 131 7.90 -1.11 -13.76
N HIS A 132 8.01 0.14 -14.17
CA HIS A 132 6.96 0.86 -14.89
C HIS A 132 7.45 1.08 -16.31
N LEU A 133 6.70 0.60 -17.30
CA LEU A 133 7.06 0.73 -18.70
C LEU A 133 5.93 1.41 -19.49
N GLY A 134 6.31 2.23 -20.45
CA GLY A 134 5.51 2.52 -21.63
C GLY A 134 6.08 1.73 -22.81
N ILE A 135 5.25 0.97 -23.51
CA ILE A 135 5.67 0.16 -24.66
C ILE A 135 4.81 0.44 -25.89
N LYS A 136 5.34 0.21 -27.09
CA LYS A 136 4.57 0.19 -28.34
C LYS A 136 3.65 -1.03 -28.40
N ALA A 137 2.38 -0.82 -28.78
CA ALA A 137 1.32 -1.83 -28.77
C ALA A 137 1.10 -2.60 -30.10
N GLU A 138 1.83 -2.24 -31.16
CA GLU A 138 1.65 -2.85 -32.49
C GLU A 138 1.89 -4.37 -32.48
N GLY A 139 0.88 -5.16 -32.87
CA GLY A 139 0.98 -6.62 -32.98
C GLY A 139 0.84 -7.40 -31.67
N ILE A 140 0.30 -6.78 -30.62
CA ILE A 140 0.03 -7.42 -29.31
C ILE A 140 -1.40 -7.18 -28.80
N GLU A 141 -2.40 -7.30 -29.68
CA GLU A 141 -3.80 -6.95 -29.43
C GLU A 141 -4.55 -7.96 -28.51
N GLY A 142 -3.96 -9.11 -28.21
CA GLY A 142 -4.58 -10.21 -27.43
C GLY A 142 -4.19 -10.28 -25.95
N LEU A 143 -3.54 -9.24 -25.41
CA LEU A 143 -3.05 -9.27 -24.03
C LEU A 143 -4.17 -9.21 -23.00
N THR A 144 -4.04 -9.99 -21.93
CA THR A 144 -4.83 -9.82 -20.71
C THR A 144 -4.13 -8.85 -19.76
N GLY A 145 -4.89 -8.27 -18.83
CA GLY A 145 -4.37 -7.15 -18.04
C GLY A 145 -3.65 -7.54 -16.75
N HIS A 146 -3.84 -8.74 -16.20
CA HIS A 146 -3.14 -9.21 -15.00
C HIS A 146 -2.46 -10.55 -15.24
N HIS A 147 -1.20 -10.65 -14.84
CA HIS A 147 -0.40 -11.86 -14.95
C HIS A 147 0.39 -12.09 -13.67
N VAL A 148 0.66 -13.35 -13.37
CA VAL A 148 1.56 -13.76 -12.30
C VAL A 148 2.54 -14.75 -12.90
N VAL A 149 3.83 -14.47 -12.71
CA VAL A 149 4.92 -15.34 -13.13
C VAL A 149 5.67 -15.82 -11.89
N VAL A 150 5.75 -17.13 -11.73
CA VAL A 150 6.70 -17.77 -10.79
C VAL A 150 7.85 -18.29 -11.64
N HIS A 151 9.07 -17.82 -11.39
CA HIS A 151 10.24 -18.20 -12.19
C HIS A 151 10.66 -19.64 -11.98
N ASP A 152 10.75 -20.06 -10.73
CA ASP A 152 11.02 -21.43 -10.34
C ASP A 152 10.00 -21.88 -9.29
N SER A 153 9.17 -22.87 -9.66
CA SER A 153 8.16 -23.45 -8.79
C SER A 153 8.71 -24.29 -7.63
N ASN A 154 10.01 -24.60 -7.64
CA ASN A 154 10.72 -25.27 -6.54
C ASN A 154 11.32 -24.30 -5.52
N VAL A 155 11.41 -23.02 -5.86
CA VAL A 155 11.84 -21.95 -4.95
C VAL A 155 10.62 -21.40 -4.23
N ASP A 156 10.76 -21.06 -2.94
CA ASP A 156 9.66 -20.49 -2.17
C ASP A 156 9.14 -19.19 -2.83
N ILE A 157 7.82 -19.03 -2.86
CA ILE A 157 7.16 -17.89 -3.53
C ILE A 157 7.52 -16.55 -2.89
N THR A 158 7.97 -16.55 -1.63
CA THR A 158 8.41 -15.34 -0.91
C THR A 158 9.87 -14.98 -1.19
N VAL A 159 10.62 -15.78 -1.95
CA VAL A 159 12.00 -15.43 -2.32
C VAL A 159 11.98 -14.21 -3.25
N PRO A 160 12.69 -13.12 -2.91
CA PRO A 160 12.73 -11.91 -3.74
C PRO A 160 13.06 -12.19 -5.20
N GLY A 161 12.21 -11.69 -6.10
CA GLY A 161 12.35 -11.89 -7.54
C GLY A 161 11.78 -13.19 -8.09
N ASN A 162 11.34 -14.16 -7.27
CA ASN A 162 10.79 -15.43 -7.79
C ASN A 162 9.35 -15.27 -8.28
N THR A 163 8.50 -14.61 -7.49
CA THR A 163 7.10 -14.31 -7.85
C THR A 163 7.00 -12.87 -8.33
N CYS A 164 6.57 -12.68 -9.58
CA CYS A 164 6.40 -11.38 -10.22
C CYS A 164 4.94 -11.16 -10.60
N MET A 165 4.38 -10.03 -10.19
CA MET A 165 3.03 -9.60 -10.55
C MET A 165 3.12 -8.54 -11.63
N ILE A 166 2.28 -8.66 -12.66
CA ILE A 166 2.34 -7.80 -13.85
C ILE A 166 0.92 -7.30 -14.15
N SER A 167 0.80 -6.00 -14.37
CA SER A 167 -0.43 -5.31 -14.70
C SER A 167 -0.26 -4.50 -15.98
N ILE A 168 -1.16 -4.68 -16.94
CA ILE A 168 -1.24 -3.95 -18.22
C ILE A 168 -2.62 -3.29 -18.28
N PRO A 169 -2.89 -2.26 -17.47
CA PRO A 169 -4.25 -1.73 -17.31
C PRO A 169 -4.84 -1.12 -18.59
N THR A 170 -3.98 -0.74 -19.54
CA THR A 170 -4.37 -0.19 -20.84
C THR A 170 -5.13 -1.17 -21.75
N VAL A 171 -5.15 -2.46 -21.42
CA VAL A 171 -6.04 -3.41 -22.11
C VAL A 171 -7.51 -3.23 -21.71
N TRP A 172 -7.78 -2.64 -20.54
CA TRP A 172 -9.13 -2.33 -20.06
C TRP A 172 -9.50 -0.87 -20.26
N ASP A 173 -8.55 0.04 -20.08
CA ASP A 173 -8.75 1.48 -20.29
C ASP A 173 -7.60 2.08 -21.12
N ALA A 174 -7.86 2.24 -22.42
CA ALA A 174 -6.90 2.80 -23.36
C ALA A 174 -6.49 4.25 -23.04
N ASN A 175 -7.24 4.99 -22.22
CA ASN A 175 -6.91 6.38 -21.87
C ASN A 175 -5.72 6.49 -20.90
N LEU A 176 -5.25 5.37 -20.35
CA LEU A 176 -4.12 5.34 -19.42
C LEU A 176 -2.75 5.42 -20.12
N ALA A 177 -2.73 5.40 -21.45
CA ALA A 177 -1.53 5.64 -22.25
C ALA A 177 -1.86 6.41 -23.54
N PRO A 178 -0.86 7.03 -24.19
CA PRO A 178 -1.05 7.58 -25.53
C PRO A 178 -1.51 6.50 -26.53
N PRO A 179 -2.22 6.88 -27.62
CA PRO A 179 -2.60 5.94 -28.67
C PRO A 179 -1.41 5.12 -29.19
N GLY A 180 -1.66 3.83 -29.46
CA GLY A 180 -0.63 2.90 -29.93
C GLY A 180 0.37 2.44 -28.86
N HIS A 181 0.11 2.70 -27.58
CA HIS A 181 0.98 2.31 -26.48
C HIS A 181 0.25 1.57 -25.37
N HIS A 182 0.97 0.71 -24.66
CA HIS A 182 0.55 0.12 -23.40
C HIS A 182 1.37 0.67 -22.23
N ALA A 183 0.70 0.90 -21.11
CA ALA A 183 1.33 1.11 -19.81
C ALA A 183 1.41 -0.22 -19.06
N ILE A 184 2.57 -0.54 -18.50
CA ILE A 184 2.84 -1.75 -17.73
C ILE A 184 3.38 -1.37 -16.35
N HIS A 185 2.86 -2.01 -15.32
CA HIS A 185 3.44 -2.03 -13.99
C HIS A 185 3.71 -3.47 -13.57
N ALA A 186 4.98 -3.78 -13.29
CA ALA A 186 5.40 -5.06 -12.75
C ALA A 186 6.09 -4.86 -11.40
N TYR A 187 5.91 -5.80 -10.47
CA TYR A 187 6.59 -5.75 -9.18
C TYR A 187 6.83 -7.13 -8.58
N THR A 188 7.80 -7.21 -7.66
CA THR A 188 8.20 -8.42 -6.94
C THR A 188 8.75 -8.03 -5.58
N LEU A 189 8.68 -8.94 -4.61
CA LEU A 189 9.16 -8.71 -3.25
C LEU A 189 10.65 -8.37 -3.26
N GLU A 190 11.05 -7.42 -2.42
CA GLU A 190 12.44 -7.01 -2.23
C GLU A 190 12.67 -6.48 -0.81
N PRO A 191 13.66 -6.99 -0.08
CA PRO A 191 13.96 -6.50 1.25
C PRO A 191 14.45 -5.06 1.20
N TYR A 192 14.07 -4.25 2.20
CA TYR A 192 14.63 -2.91 2.34
C TYR A 192 16.12 -2.95 2.74
N ALA A 193 16.49 -3.95 3.55
CA ALA A 193 17.86 -4.14 4.01
C ALA A 193 18.85 -4.28 2.85
N GLY A 194 19.99 -3.60 2.97
CA GLY A 194 21.03 -3.60 1.95
C GLY A 194 20.79 -2.62 0.79
N TRP A 195 19.73 -1.82 0.81
CA TRP A 195 19.58 -0.69 -0.12
C TRP A 195 20.06 0.61 0.52
N GLU A 196 21.00 1.26 -0.16
CA GLU A 196 21.49 2.59 0.19
C GLU A 196 21.78 3.39 -1.09
N TYR A 197 21.74 4.73 -0.97
CA TYR A 197 22.20 5.59 -2.06
C TYR A 197 23.73 5.62 -2.04
N GLY A 198 24.35 5.30 -3.17
CA GLY A 198 25.80 5.22 -3.30
C GLY A 198 26.22 4.86 -4.71
N GLU A 199 27.53 4.63 -4.89
CA GLU A 199 28.16 4.35 -6.19
C GLU A 199 27.47 3.20 -6.94
N PHE A 200 27.19 2.09 -6.24
CA PHE A 200 26.62 0.87 -6.84
C PHE A 200 25.08 0.86 -6.92
N TYR A 201 24.40 1.92 -6.48
CA TYR A 201 22.94 1.93 -6.38
C TYR A 201 22.26 1.69 -7.73
N GLN A 202 22.73 2.35 -8.80
CA GLN A 202 22.12 2.24 -10.13
C GLN A 202 22.34 0.87 -10.77
N GLU A 203 23.52 0.28 -10.57
CA GLU A 203 23.83 -1.06 -11.04
C GLU A 203 22.98 -2.11 -10.32
N LYS A 204 22.93 -2.05 -8.98
CA LYS A 204 22.07 -2.92 -8.17
C LYS A 204 20.61 -2.79 -8.58
N LYS A 205 20.13 -1.56 -8.78
CA LYS A 205 18.76 -1.26 -9.26
C LYS A 205 18.46 -1.95 -10.59
N ARG A 206 19.35 -1.87 -11.58
CA ARG A 206 19.18 -2.52 -12.89
C ARG A 206 19.27 -4.05 -12.78
N SER A 207 20.19 -4.56 -11.97
CA SER A 207 20.39 -5.99 -11.75
C SER A 207 19.16 -6.63 -11.08
N ARG A 208 18.65 -6.06 -9.99
CA ARG A 208 17.47 -6.57 -9.27
C ARG A 208 16.19 -6.48 -10.11
N ALA A 209 16.08 -5.54 -11.03
CA ALA A 209 14.94 -5.43 -11.94
C ALA A 209 14.92 -6.51 -13.05
N GLN A 210 16.01 -7.25 -13.27
CA GLN A 210 16.06 -8.24 -14.36
C GLN A 210 15.04 -9.36 -14.20
N SER A 211 14.69 -9.76 -12.97
CA SER A 211 13.64 -10.75 -12.73
C SER A 211 12.28 -10.29 -13.28
N LEU A 212 11.97 -9.00 -13.18
CA LEU A 212 10.74 -8.42 -13.72
C LEU A 212 10.74 -8.38 -15.24
N PHE A 213 11.88 -8.06 -15.88
CA PHE A 213 12.00 -8.15 -17.33
C PHE A 213 11.86 -9.59 -17.82
N GLN A 214 12.54 -10.54 -17.19
CA GLN A 214 12.42 -11.97 -17.52
C GLN A 214 10.98 -12.48 -17.35
N ALA A 215 10.24 -11.95 -16.38
CA ALA A 215 8.84 -12.29 -16.21
C ALA A 215 7.97 -11.70 -17.33
N LEU A 216 8.21 -10.44 -17.71
CA LEU A 216 7.53 -9.80 -18.83
C LEU A 216 7.83 -10.49 -20.17
N GLU A 217 9.05 -10.97 -20.40
CA GLU A 217 9.44 -11.70 -21.62
C GLU A 217 8.66 -13.01 -21.81
N LYS A 218 8.11 -13.60 -20.73
CA LYS A 218 7.22 -14.76 -20.84
C LYS A 218 5.83 -14.40 -21.40
N ILE A 219 5.46 -13.12 -21.35
CA ILE A 219 4.15 -12.60 -21.80
C ILE A 219 4.30 -11.85 -23.12
N ILE A 220 5.34 -11.01 -23.24
CA ILE A 220 5.70 -10.21 -24.40
C ILE A 220 7.19 -10.47 -24.71
N PRO A 221 7.51 -11.48 -25.54
CA PRO A 221 8.89 -11.94 -25.75
C PRO A 221 9.88 -10.86 -26.20
N ASP A 222 9.42 -9.88 -26.96
CA ASP A 222 10.22 -8.79 -27.50
C ASP A 222 10.04 -7.46 -26.73
N VAL A 223 9.51 -7.51 -25.50
CA VAL A 223 9.13 -6.33 -24.67
C VAL A 223 10.22 -5.26 -24.64
N ARG A 224 11.49 -5.66 -24.52
CA ARG A 224 12.62 -4.73 -24.41
C ARG A 224 12.77 -3.83 -25.64
N SER A 225 12.51 -4.36 -26.83
CA SER A 225 12.59 -3.59 -28.08
C SER A 225 11.42 -2.62 -28.26
N ARG A 226 10.34 -2.81 -27.49
CA ARG A 226 9.12 -1.99 -27.54
C ARG A 226 9.13 -0.83 -26.56
N ILE A 227 10.08 -0.79 -25.62
CA ILE A 227 10.14 0.21 -24.54
C ILE A 227 10.36 1.60 -25.13
N VAL A 228 9.46 2.52 -24.79
CA VAL A 228 9.60 3.96 -25.06
C VAL A 228 9.77 4.76 -23.77
N LEU A 229 9.39 4.19 -22.61
CA LEU A 229 9.58 4.77 -21.29
C LEU A 229 9.92 3.65 -20.30
N GLU A 230 10.94 3.85 -19.49
CA GLU A 230 11.34 2.94 -18.42
C GLU A 230 11.50 3.70 -17.10
N SER A 231 10.89 3.19 -16.03
CA SER A 231 11.12 3.66 -14.67
C SER A 231 11.15 2.49 -13.68
N ILE A 232 12.32 2.27 -13.08
CA ILE A 232 12.52 1.25 -12.04
C ILE A 232 12.35 1.90 -10.66
N GLY A 233 11.60 1.27 -9.77
CA GLY A 233 11.47 1.62 -8.36
C GLY A 233 12.17 0.59 -7.47
N THR A 234 12.86 1.06 -6.44
CA THR A 234 13.50 0.23 -5.41
C THR A 234 12.81 0.41 -4.06
N PRO A 235 13.12 -0.39 -3.03
CA PRO A 235 12.61 -0.16 -1.67
C PRO A 235 12.81 1.27 -1.15
N LEU A 236 13.97 1.89 -1.43
CA LEU A 236 14.21 3.32 -1.12
C LEU A 236 13.27 4.26 -1.88
N THR A 237 12.99 3.95 -3.14
CA THR A 237 12.05 4.73 -3.97
C THR A 237 10.65 4.62 -3.38
N HIS A 238 10.23 3.41 -3.03
CA HIS A 238 8.93 3.11 -2.44
C HIS A 238 8.75 3.83 -1.09
N ALA A 239 9.74 3.74 -0.21
CA ALA A 239 9.78 4.44 1.07
C ALA A 239 9.68 5.97 0.89
N ARG A 240 10.41 6.54 -0.08
CA ARG A 240 10.42 7.98 -0.36
C ARG A 240 9.09 8.48 -0.91
N PHE A 241 8.55 7.83 -1.94
CA PHE A 241 7.34 8.27 -2.62
C PHE A 241 6.09 8.10 -1.76
N LEU A 242 6.00 7.01 -0.99
CA LEU A 242 4.85 6.78 -0.10
C LEU A 242 5.05 7.38 1.29
N ARG A 243 6.26 7.81 1.64
CA ARG A 243 6.64 8.27 3.00
C ARG A 243 6.32 7.23 4.08
N ARG A 244 6.57 5.96 3.77
CA ARG A 244 6.26 4.82 4.64
C ARG A 244 7.53 4.16 5.15
N TYR A 245 7.49 3.70 6.39
CA TYR A 245 8.54 2.93 7.04
C TYR A 245 9.08 1.83 6.12
N GLN A 246 10.35 1.96 5.72
CA GLN A 246 11.06 1.00 4.87
C GLN A 246 10.37 0.68 3.52
N GLY A 247 9.40 1.47 3.08
CA GLY A 247 8.57 1.15 1.91
C GLY A 247 7.83 -0.17 2.06
N THR A 248 7.51 -0.60 3.29
CA THR A 248 6.79 -1.84 3.55
C THR A 248 5.41 -1.85 2.89
N TYR A 249 4.95 -3.04 2.47
CA TYR A 249 3.55 -3.25 2.10
C TYR A 249 2.60 -3.02 3.29
N GLY A 250 3.05 -3.31 4.52
CA GLY A 250 2.26 -3.19 5.74
C GLY A 250 2.68 -4.22 6.81
N PRO A 251 1.90 -4.34 7.90
CA PRO A 251 2.19 -5.31 8.97
C PRO A 251 2.04 -6.77 8.57
N ALA A 252 3.00 -7.60 8.97
CA ALA A 252 3.00 -9.06 8.81
C ALA A 252 2.45 -9.78 10.06
N ILE A 253 1.29 -9.37 10.57
CA ILE A 253 0.69 -10.01 11.76
C ILE A 253 0.09 -11.36 11.34
N ALA A 254 0.82 -12.44 11.63
CA ALA A 254 0.39 -13.78 11.24
C ALA A 254 -0.85 -14.25 12.01
N ALA A 255 -1.74 -14.96 11.32
CA ALA A 255 -2.92 -15.59 11.91
C ALA A 255 -2.56 -16.38 13.18
N GLY A 256 -3.35 -16.17 14.25
CA GLY A 256 -3.17 -16.85 15.54
C GLY A 256 -2.04 -16.30 16.42
N THR A 257 -1.22 -15.36 15.93
CA THR A 257 -0.14 -14.74 16.73
C THR A 257 -0.49 -13.36 17.28
N GLY A 258 -1.46 -12.68 16.67
CA GLY A 258 -1.93 -11.37 17.09
C GLY A 258 -3.15 -10.89 16.31
N THR A 259 -3.58 -9.66 16.58
CA THR A 259 -4.67 -8.99 15.86
C THR A 259 -4.25 -7.58 15.50
N PHE A 260 -4.75 -7.07 14.37
CA PHE A 260 -4.59 -5.66 14.04
C PHE A 260 -5.29 -4.80 15.10
N PRO A 261 -4.69 -3.70 15.55
CA PRO A 261 -5.28 -2.87 16.57
C PRO A 261 -6.51 -2.12 16.05
N GLY A 262 -7.44 -1.78 16.93
CA GLY A 262 -8.57 -0.91 16.61
C GLY A 262 -8.17 0.56 16.42
N PRO A 263 -9.13 1.43 16.02
CA PRO A 263 -8.86 2.82 15.69
C PRO A 263 -8.43 3.69 16.88
N LYS A 264 -8.75 3.29 18.12
CA LYS A 264 -8.36 4.03 19.33
C LYS A 264 -6.89 3.82 19.67
N THR A 265 -6.26 4.86 20.21
CA THR A 265 -4.93 4.80 20.83
C THR A 265 -5.02 5.09 22.33
N ALA A 266 -3.92 4.94 23.06
CA ALA A 266 -3.85 5.32 24.47
C ALA A 266 -3.87 6.85 24.69
N ILE A 267 -3.63 7.65 23.66
CA ILE A 267 -3.71 9.12 23.71
C ILE A 267 -5.14 9.54 23.39
N LYS A 268 -5.78 10.25 24.32
CA LYS A 268 -7.15 10.76 24.13
C LYS A 268 -7.18 11.70 22.92
N GLY A 269 -8.15 11.52 22.03
CA GLY A 269 -8.30 12.33 20.82
C GLY A 269 -7.36 11.93 19.67
N LEU A 270 -6.44 10.97 19.87
CA LEU A 270 -5.65 10.40 18.78
C LEU A 270 -6.22 9.04 18.33
N TYR A 271 -6.47 8.96 17.04
CA TYR A 271 -6.98 7.77 16.36
C TYR A 271 -6.03 7.36 15.24
N ARG A 272 -6.18 6.13 14.78
CA ARG A 272 -5.45 5.55 13.64
C ARG A 272 -6.40 4.90 12.65
N VAL A 273 -6.00 4.92 11.39
CA VAL A 273 -6.68 4.26 10.26
C VAL A 273 -5.63 3.67 9.31
N GLY A 274 -6.08 2.94 8.31
CA GLY A 274 -5.24 2.41 7.26
C GLY A 274 -4.81 0.96 7.51
N ASP A 275 -3.80 0.52 6.76
CA ASP A 275 -3.36 -0.87 6.71
C ASP A 275 -2.75 -1.41 8.01
N SER A 276 -2.41 -0.50 8.94
CA SER A 276 -1.90 -0.83 10.26
C SER A 276 -2.98 -0.90 11.34
N THR A 277 -4.24 -0.82 10.93
CA THR A 277 -5.43 -0.82 11.78
C THR A 277 -6.39 -1.87 11.27
N MET A 278 -7.13 -2.52 12.17
CA MET A 278 -8.16 -3.51 11.84
C MET A 278 -9.07 -2.96 10.71
N PRO A 279 -9.35 -3.74 9.65
CA PRO A 279 -9.04 -5.16 9.47
C PRO A 279 -7.61 -5.55 9.07
N GLY A 280 -6.83 -4.64 8.49
CA GLY A 280 -5.47 -4.94 8.00
C GLY A 280 -5.20 -4.38 6.60
N ILE A 281 -4.41 -5.09 5.82
CA ILE A 281 -3.86 -4.63 4.54
C ILE A 281 -4.87 -4.86 3.39
N GLY A 282 -4.79 -4.02 2.36
CA GLY A 282 -5.58 -4.12 1.13
C GLY A 282 -6.70 -3.09 1.07
N ILE A 283 -7.12 -2.73 -0.15
CA ILE A 283 -8.08 -1.63 -0.38
C ILE A 283 -9.39 -1.82 0.41
N PRO A 284 -10.06 -3.00 0.39
CA PRO A 284 -11.30 -3.19 1.16
C PRO A 284 -11.09 -3.07 2.67
N ALA A 285 -10.00 -3.65 3.19
CA ALA A 285 -9.66 -3.58 4.60
C ALA A 285 -9.37 -2.13 5.04
N VAL A 286 -8.58 -1.39 4.26
CA VAL A 286 -8.28 0.03 4.53
C VAL A 286 -9.54 0.89 4.49
N ALA A 287 -10.45 0.65 3.55
CA ALA A 287 -11.74 1.33 3.50
C ALA A 287 -12.59 1.03 4.75
N ALA A 288 -12.67 -0.24 5.15
CA ALA A 288 -13.36 -0.65 6.37
C ALA A 288 -12.73 -0.01 7.63
N SER A 289 -11.40 0.09 7.70
CA SER A 289 -10.69 0.77 8.78
C SER A 289 -11.13 2.24 8.93
N GLY A 290 -11.26 2.96 7.81
CA GLY A 290 -11.79 4.33 7.79
C GLY A 290 -13.23 4.41 8.31
N ILE A 291 -14.10 3.50 7.86
CA ILE A 291 -15.50 3.42 8.32
C ILE A 291 -15.59 3.13 9.82
N LEU A 292 -14.80 2.19 10.33
CA LEU A 292 -14.74 1.84 11.75
C LEU A 292 -14.29 3.03 12.60
N CYS A 293 -13.29 3.78 12.14
CA CYS A 293 -12.85 4.99 12.83
C CYS A 293 -13.94 6.07 12.83
N ALA A 294 -14.58 6.32 11.68
CA ALA A 294 -15.69 7.27 11.59
C ALA A 294 -16.81 6.91 12.58
N ASN A 295 -17.28 5.66 12.59
CA ASN A 295 -18.30 5.17 13.52
C ASN A 295 -17.88 5.17 14.99
N THR A 296 -16.58 5.30 15.28
CA THR A 296 -16.09 5.51 16.65
C THR A 296 -16.23 6.97 17.11
N LEU A 297 -16.29 7.90 16.14
CA LEU A 297 -16.30 9.35 16.37
C LEU A 297 -17.69 9.97 16.24
N VAL A 298 -18.55 9.43 15.39
CA VAL A 298 -19.91 9.94 15.16
C VAL A 298 -20.95 9.05 15.85
N ASN A 299 -21.97 9.67 16.43
CA ASN A 299 -23.15 8.95 16.96
C ASN A 299 -24.00 8.45 15.77
N PRO A 300 -24.59 7.24 15.82
CA PRO A 300 -25.64 6.78 14.91
C PRO A 300 -26.65 7.85 14.45
N ASP A 301 -27.10 8.73 15.34
CA ASP A 301 -28.05 9.80 14.98
C ASP A 301 -27.49 10.79 13.95
N LEU A 302 -26.18 11.08 14.02
CA LEU A 302 -25.47 11.90 13.05
C LEU A 302 -25.31 11.15 11.74
N THR A 303 -24.94 9.86 11.78
CA THR A 303 -24.81 9.02 10.58
C THR A 303 -26.13 8.93 9.80
N ALA A 304 -27.26 8.84 10.50
CA ALA A 304 -28.58 8.78 9.88
C ALA A 304 -28.98 10.06 9.14
N GLN A 305 -28.38 11.22 9.44
CA GLN A 305 -28.64 12.47 8.72
C GLN A 305 -27.96 12.52 7.33
N PHE A 306 -27.07 11.57 7.03
CA PHE A 306 -26.27 11.53 5.80
C PHE A 306 -26.63 10.37 4.84
N LEU A 307 -27.53 9.46 5.25
CA LEU A 307 -28.06 8.36 4.43
C LEU A 307 -29.42 8.76 3.84
#